data_AF-A0A2C9U2H3-F1
#
_entry.id   AF-A0A2C9U2H3-F1
#
_cell.length_a   1.000
_cell.length_b   1.000
_cell.length_c   1.000
_cell.angle_alpha   90.00
_cell.angle_beta   90.00
_cell.angle_gamma   90.00
#
_symmetry.space_group_name_H-M   'P 1'
#
loop_
_entity.id
_entity.type
_entity.pdbx_description
1 polymer ?
#
loop_
_entity_poly.entity_id
_entity_poly.type
_entity_poly.pdbx_seq_one_letter_code
_entity_poly.pdbx_strand_id
1 'polypeptide(L)' 'AIGSLPDDASSALPFPQAVLDRKMVKKRNQAVTKWLIQWAALTPEEAKWEFAYKMQARYPTFVP' A
#
# COMPACT_ATOMS: atom_id res chain seq x y z
N ALA A 1 3.48 35.45 -13.23
CA ALA A 1 4.53 34.44 -13.01
C ALA A 1 3.89 33.07 -13.11
N ILE A 2 4.33 32.27 -14.09
CA ILE A 2 3.92 30.87 -14.25
C ILE A 2 4.60 30.10 -13.12
N GLY A 3 3.86 29.79 -12.05
CA GLY A 3 4.34 28.87 -11.02
C GLY A 3 3.95 27.47 -11.43
N SER A 4 4.79 26.80 -12.23
CA SER A 4 4.66 25.37 -12.47
C SER A 4 4.65 24.68 -11.12
N LEU A 5 3.54 24.04 -10.76
CA LEU A 5 3.51 23.05 -9.69
C LEU A 5 4.66 22.07 -9.93
N PRO A 6 5.37 21.61 -8.90
CA PRO A 6 6.22 20.45 -9.08
C PRO A 6 5.33 19.29 -9.54
N ASP A 7 5.47 18.89 -10.80
CA ASP A 7 5.05 17.60 -11.37
C ASP A 7 5.85 16.44 -10.72
N ASP A 8 6.19 16.58 -9.45
CA ASP A 8 7.01 15.66 -8.65
C ASP A 8 6.32 15.32 -7.33
N ALA A 9 4.98 15.50 -7.26
CA ALA A 9 4.17 14.68 -6.37
C ALA A 9 3.94 13.26 -6.95
N SER A 10 4.62 12.92 -8.05
CA SER A 10 4.31 11.80 -8.94
C SER A 10 5.10 10.51 -8.69
N SER A 11 5.97 10.38 -7.67
CA SER A 11 6.63 9.08 -7.40
C SER A 11 7.13 8.77 -6.00
N ALA A 12 6.90 9.62 -5.00
CA ALA A 12 7.04 9.19 -3.62
C ALA A 12 5.83 8.32 -3.26
N LEU A 13 5.85 7.03 -3.61
CA LEU A 13 4.85 6.10 -3.12
C LEU A 13 4.81 6.23 -1.59
N PRO A 14 3.64 6.52 -1.00
CA PRO A 14 3.58 6.74 0.44
C PRO A 14 4.09 5.49 1.15
N PHE A 15 4.77 5.68 2.28
CA PHE A 15 5.21 4.55 3.09
C PHE A 15 3.99 3.85 3.70
N PRO A 16 3.98 2.50 3.75
CA PRO A 16 2.93 1.79 4.46
C PRO A 16 3.02 2.15 5.94
N GLN A 17 1.95 2.69 6.50
CA GLN A 17 1.89 3.14 7.88
C GLN A 17 1.41 2.02 8.80
N ALA A 18 0.31 1.36 8.43
CA ALA A 18 -0.29 0.31 9.24
C ALA A 18 -1.09 -0.67 8.37
N VAL A 19 -1.22 -1.91 8.85
CA VAL A 19 -2.17 -2.88 8.30
C VAL A 19 -3.46 -2.79 9.09
N LEU A 20 -4.51 -2.25 8.47
CA LEU A 20 -5.81 -2.12 9.12
C LEU A 20 -6.58 -3.44 9.14
N ASP A 21 -6.43 -4.26 8.10
CA ASP A 21 -7.17 -5.51 7.96
C ASP A 21 -6.41 -6.53 7.09
N ARG A 22 -6.78 -7.81 7.20
CA ARG A 22 -6.17 -8.92 6.47
C ARG A 22 -7.25 -9.86 5.95
N LYS A 23 -7.21 -10.15 4.64
CA LYS A 23 -8.11 -11.13 4.03
C LYS A 23 -7.39 -12.11 3.13
N MET A 24 -7.86 -13.34 3.11
CA MET A 24 -7.37 -14.37 2.21
C MET A 24 -8.28 -14.44 0.99
N VAL A 25 -7.70 -14.45 -0.21
CA VAL A 25 -8.43 -14.59 -1.47
C VAL A 25 -7.88 -15.76 -2.26
N LYS A 26 -8.75 -16.49 -2.95
CA LYS A 26 -8.33 -17.58 -3.84
C LYS A 26 -7.96 -17.00 -5.20
N LYS A 27 -6.69 -17.09 -5.60
CA LYS A 27 -6.20 -16.67 -6.91
C LYS A 27 -5.50 -17.84 -7.60
N ARG A 28 -5.98 -18.24 -8.78
CA ARG A 28 -5.39 -19.36 -9.57
C ARG A 28 -5.17 -20.63 -8.74
N ASN A 29 -6.18 -21.03 -7.99
CA ASN A 29 -6.15 -22.18 -7.07
C ASN A 29 -5.15 -22.10 -5.90
N GLN A 30 -4.57 -20.92 -5.66
CA GLN A 30 -3.73 -20.65 -4.49
C GLN A 30 -4.44 -19.68 -3.54
N ALA A 31 -4.33 -19.94 -2.25
CA ALA A 31 -4.76 -19.00 -1.23
C ALA A 31 -3.70 -17.90 -1.09
N VAL A 32 -4.05 -16.66 -1.37
CA VAL A 32 -3.15 -15.51 -1.26
C VAL A 32 -3.70 -14.49 -0.28
N THR A 33 -2.83 -13.97 0.58
CA THR A 33 -3.20 -12.97 1.58
C THR A 33 -3.10 -11.57 1.00
N LYS A 34 -4.13 -10.77 1.24
CA LYS A 34 -4.14 -9.33 1.02
C LYS A 34 -4.22 -8.61 2.36
N TRP A 35 -3.54 -7.48 2.45
CA TRP A 35 -3.54 -6.58 3.59
C TRP A 35 -4.17 -5.27 3.17
N LEU A 36 -5.04 -4.72 4.00
CA LEU A 36 -5.57 -3.38 3.86
C LEU A 36 -4.52 -2.43 4.45
N ILE A 37 -3.76 -1.79 3.58
CA ILE A 37 -2.65 -0.93 3.98
C ILE A 37 -3.17 0.50 4.10
N GLN A 38 -3.05 1.06 5.30
CA GLN A 38 -3.07 2.50 5.50
C GLN A 38 -1.72 3.04 5.04
N TRP A 39 -1.77 4.04 4.17
CA TRP A 39 -0.59 4.70 3.65
C TRP A 39 -0.36 5.99 4.44
N ALA A 40 0.89 6.35 4.72
CA ALA A 40 1.20 7.51 5.57
C ALA A 40 0.68 8.85 5.02
N ALA A 41 0.51 8.95 3.71
CA ALA A 41 -0.06 10.14 3.07
C ALA A 41 -1.60 10.11 2.95
N LEU A 42 -2.26 9.03 3.38
CA LEU A 42 -3.67 8.80 3.18
C LEU A 42 -4.38 8.51 4.51
N THR A 43 -5.67 8.83 4.55
CA THR A 43 -6.53 8.51 5.70
C THR A 43 -6.79 6.98 5.78
N PRO A 44 -7.19 6.44 6.95
CA PRO A 44 -7.53 5.01 7.06
C PRO A 44 -8.72 4.61 6.15
N GLU A 45 -9.58 5.56 5.80
CA GLU A 45 -10.69 5.35 4.85
C GLU A 45 -10.20 5.17 3.41
N GLU A 46 -9.06 5.77 3.08
CA GLU A 46 -8.39 5.64 1.78
C GLU A 46 -7.40 4.47 1.73
N ALA A 47 -7.39 3.62 2.76
CA ALA A 47 -6.55 2.43 2.80
C ALA A 47 -6.85 1.50 1.61
N LYS A 48 -5.81 0.86 1.07
CA LYS A 48 -5.92 0.02 -0.13
C LYS A 48 -5.55 -1.42 0.14
N TRP A 49 -6.32 -2.34 -0.46
CA TRP A 49 -6.08 -3.77 -0.41
C TRP A 49 -4.92 -4.16 -1.33
N GLU A 50 -3.77 -4.41 -0.73
CA GLU A 50 -2.57 -4.82 -1.44
C GLU A 50 -2.17 -6.25 -1.10
N PHE A 51 -1.39 -6.87 -1.97
CA PHE A 51 -0.95 -8.25 -1.75
C PHE A 51 0.17 -8.31 -0.72
N ALA A 52 0.02 -9.17 0.30
CA ALA A 52 0.99 -9.34 1.36
C ALA A 52 2.40 -9.65 0.82
N TYR A 53 2.51 -10.55 -0.16
CA TYR A 53 3.80 -10.90 -0.76
C TYR A 53 4.47 -9.72 -1.48
N LYS A 54 3.70 -8.82 -2.08
CA LYS A 54 4.24 -7.60 -2.72
C LYS A 54 4.73 -6.62 -1.67
N MET A 55 3.97 -6.47 -0.59
CA MET A 55 4.33 -5.61 0.53
C MET A 55 5.61 -6.08 1.19
N GLN A 56 5.72 -7.37 1.50
CA GLN A 56 6.93 -7.96 2.07
C GLN A 56 8.14 -7.84 1.13
N ALA A 57 7.95 -7.99 -0.19
CA ALA A 57 9.04 -7.85 -1.15
C ALA A 57 9.52 -6.39 -1.30
N ARG A 58 8.61 -5.41 -1.25
CA ARG A 58 8.94 -3.98 -1.41
C ARG A 58 9.37 -3.34 -0.11
N TYR A 59 8.77 -3.75 1.00
CA TYR A 59 8.97 -3.23 2.35
C TYR A 59 9.27 -4.42 3.28
N PRO A 60 10.45 -5.02 3.21
CA PRO A 60 10.80 -6.20 4.00
C PRO A 60 10.81 -5.95 5.52
N THR A 61 10.99 -4.69 5.93
CA THR A 61 10.89 -4.25 7.32
C THR A 61 9.46 -3.98 7.78
N PHE A 62 8.51 -3.90 6.85
CA PHE A 62 7.10 -3.68 7.15
C PHE A 62 6.43 -5.02 7.42
N VAL A 63 6.48 -5.41 8.69
CA VAL A 63 5.80 -6.59 9.22
C VAL A 63 4.48 -6.17 9.88
N PRO A 64 3.37 -6.89 9.62
CA PRO A 64 2.06 -6.63 10.23
C PRO A 64 1.93 -7.18 11.66
#